data_AF-A0A918AH93-F1
#
_entry.id   AF-A0A918AH93-F1
#
_cell.length_a   1.000
_cell.length_b   1.000
_cell.length_c   1.000
_cell.angle_alpha   90.00
_cell.angle_beta   90.00
_cell.angle_gamma   90.00
#
_symmetry.space_group_name_H-M   'P 1'
#
loop_
_entity.id
_entity.type
_entity.pdbx_description
1 polymer ?
#
loop_
_entity_poly.entity_id
_entity_poly.type
_entity_poly.pdbx_seq_one_letter_code
_entity_poly.pdbx_strand_id
1 'polypeptide(L)'
;MVGRGRHQHNEINAAFKKVRKVDGLAVVESHNRHRWGWVECVCGATPYQVWCTPRNPGNHAKGILEWVADHSECGKSEEIS
;
A
#
# COMPACT_ATOMS: atom_id res chain seq x y z
N MET A 1 16.85 -23.31 -2.64
CA MET A 1 16.53 -22.12 -1.80
C MET A 1 16.30 -20.92 -2.71
N VAL A 2 15.25 -20.16 -2.38
CA VAL A 2 14.54 -19.16 -3.21
C VAL A 2 15.46 -18.20 -3.98
N GLY A 3 15.41 -18.30 -5.31
CA GLY A 3 16.13 -17.42 -6.22
C GLY A 3 15.54 -16.00 -6.24
N ARG A 4 16.36 -15.04 -5.82
CA ARG A 4 16.34 -13.57 -6.03
C ARG A 4 15.18 -12.98 -6.88
N GLY A 5 13.93 -13.05 -6.39
CA GLY A 5 12.81 -12.20 -6.81
C GLY A 5 12.88 -10.78 -6.20
N ARG A 6 14.08 -10.18 -6.11
CA ARG A 6 14.40 -9.07 -5.20
C ARG A 6 14.03 -7.66 -5.69
N HIS A 7 13.45 -7.49 -6.88
CA HIS A 7 13.12 -6.14 -7.40
C HIS A 7 11.66 -5.74 -7.15
N GLN A 8 10.68 -6.60 -7.45
CA GLN A 8 9.26 -6.24 -7.36
C GLN A 8 8.76 -6.01 -5.92
N HIS A 9 9.27 -6.79 -4.97
CA HIS A 9 8.95 -6.60 -3.55
C HIS A 9 9.57 -5.35 -2.94
N ASN A 10 10.64 -4.78 -3.51
CA ASN A 10 11.32 -3.66 -2.87
C ASN A 10 10.52 -2.36 -2.98
N GLU A 11 9.93 -2.08 -4.14
CA GLU A 11 9.10 -0.88 -4.36
C GLU A 11 7.79 -0.95 -3.57
N ILE A 12 7.14 -2.11 -3.56
CA ILE A 12 5.92 -2.35 -2.78
C ILE A 12 6.20 -2.26 -1.27
N ASN A 13 7.32 -2.84 -0.79
CA ASN A 13 7.71 -2.74 0.61
C ASN A 13 8.09 -1.30 1.01
N ALA A 14 8.73 -0.53 0.11
CA ALA A 14 8.98 0.88 0.32
C ALA A 14 7.67 1.69 0.41
N ALA A 15 6.68 1.36 -0.42
CA ALA A 15 5.34 1.95 -0.34
C ALA A 15 4.67 1.63 1.00
N PHE A 16 4.67 0.37 1.45
CA PHE A 16 4.12 -0.01 2.76
C PHE A 16 4.81 0.68 3.94
N LYS A 17 6.12 0.86 3.89
CA LYS A 17 6.83 1.64 4.90
C LYS A 17 6.36 3.10 4.95
N LYS A 18 5.99 3.69 3.82
CA LYS A 18 5.39 5.04 3.79
C LYS A 18 3.97 5.02 4.33
N VAL A 19 3.15 4.04 3.91
CA VAL A 19 1.77 3.89 4.40
C VAL A 19 1.71 3.79 5.91
N ARG A 20 2.52 2.90 6.51
CA ARG A 20 2.59 2.70 7.97
C ARG A 20 3.08 3.93 8.76
N LYS A 21 3.64 4.94 8.09
CA LYS A 21 4.04 6.21 8.71
C LYS A 21 2.95 7.28 8.64
N VAL A 22 1.91 7.06 7.85
CA VAL A 22 0.80 7.99 7.74
C VAL A 22 -0.27 7.53 8.72
N ASP A 23 -0.66 8.44 9.62
CA ASP A 23 -1.74 8.18 10.55
C ASP A 23 -3.04 7.92 9.80
N GLY A 24 -3.87 7.02 10.31
CA GLY A 24 -5.13 6.66 9.68
C GLY A 24 -5.02 5.74 8.45
N LEU A 25 -3.85 5.17 8.13
CA LEU A 25 -3.74 4.10 7.12
C LEU A 25 -3.24 2.80 7.73
N ALA A 26 -3.84 1.69 7.31
CA ALA A 26 -3.43 0.35 7.71
C ALA A 26 -3.10 -0.51 6.48
N VAL A 27 -2.04 -1.31 6.60
CA VAL A 27 -1.66 -2.29 5.58
C VAL A 27 -2.06 -3.66 6.09
N VAL A 28 -3.00 -4.30 5.40
CA VAL A 28 -3.43 -5.66 5.70
C VAL A 28 -2.78 -6.61 4.72
N GLU A 29 -1.89 -7.46 5.23
CA GLU A 29 -1.30 -8.55 4.46
C GLU A 29 -2.29 -9.73 4.41
N SER A 30 -2.62 -10.15 3.19
CA SER A 30 -3.49 -11.29 2.93
C SER A 30 -2.90 -12.08 1.78
N HIS A 31 -2.02 -13.02 2.13
CA HIS A 31 -1.35 -13.90 1.20
C HIS A 31 -2.31 -14.99 0.71
N ASN A 32 -3.27 -14.61 -0.13
CA ASN A 32 -4.23 -15.54 -0.71
C ASN A 32 -4.01 -15.67 -2.22
N ARG A 33 -3.35 -16.77 -2.63
CA ARG A 33 -2.99 -17.16 -4.01
C ARG A 33 -2.41 -16.03 -4.87
N HIS A 34 -3.27 -15.14 -5.37
CA HIS A 34 -2.95 -14.04 -6.27
C HIS A 34 -2.94 -12.66 -5.61
N ARG A 35 -3.50 -12.55 -4.40
CA ARG A 35 -3.52 -11.32 -3.61
C ARG A 35 -2.37 -11.36 -2.61
N TRP A 36 -1.66 -10.24 -2.51
CA TRP A 36 -0.69 -10.00 -1.45
C TRP A 36 -1.36 -9.38 -0.23
N GLY A 37 -2.31 -8.47 -0.43
CA GLY A 37 -3.00 -7.80 0.66
C GLY A 37 -3.86 -6.64 0.16
N TRP A 38 -4.15 -5.71 1.05
CA TRP A 38 -4.76 -4.43 0.71
C TRP A 38 -4.29 -3.33 1.66
N VAL A 39 -4.48 -2.09 1.24
CA VAL A 39 -4.31 -0.90 2.07
C VAL A 39 -5.68 -0.31 2.35
N GLU A 40 -5.98 -0.04 3.62
CA GLU A 40 -7.23 0.58 4.05
C GLU A 40 -6.97 1.90 4.79
N CYS A 41 -7.95 2.79 4.73
CA CYS A 41 -7.91 4.12 5.36
C CYS A 41 -9.04 4.22 6.37
N VAL A 42 -8.77 4.87 7.50
CA VAL A 42 -9.76 5.14 8.56
C VAL A 42 -10.91 6.03 8.12
N CYS A 43 -10.78 6.71 6.97
CA CYS A 43 -11.88 7.42 6.30
C CYS A 43 -13.06 6.53 5.92
N GLY A 44 -12.90 5.20 5.90
CA GLY A 44 -13.88 4.30 5.30
C GLY A 44 -13.87 4.34 3.76
N ALA A 45 -12.79 4.85 3.15
CA ALA A 45 -12.60 4.76 1.71
C ALA A 45 -12.39 3.30 1.27
N THR A 46 -12.70 3.02 0.01
CA THR A 46 -12.53 1.69 -0.59
C THR A 46 -11.06 1.25 -0.49
N PRO A 47 -10.76 0.08 0.10
CA PRO A 47 -9.40 -0.38 0.27
C PRO A 47 -8.72 -0.70 -1.05
N TYR A 48 -7.44 -0.32 -1.18
CA TYR A 48 -6.63 -0.57 -2.37
C TYR A 48 -6.05 -1.99 -2.32
N GLN A 49 -6.51 -2.87 -3.21
CA GLN A 49 -6.04 -4.27 -3.26
C GLN A 49 -4.68 -4.39 -3.94
N VAL A 50 -3.76 -5.07 -3.27
CA VAL A 50 -2.41 -5.35 -3.75
C VAL A 50 -2.31 -6.80 -4.22
N TRP A 51 -1.98 -6.98 -5.49
CA TRP A 51 -1.85 -8.30 -6.13
C TRP A 51 -0.38 -8.73 -6.16
N CYS A 52 -0.12 -10.03 -6.01
CA CYS A 52 1.22 -10.62 -6.04
C CYS A 52 1.75 -10.79 -7.47
N THR A 53 0.83 -10.94 -8.44
CA THR A 53 1.14 -11.03 -9.89
C THR A 53 0.51 -9.87 -10.68
N PRO A 54 0.87 -8.60 -10.40
CA PRO A 54 0.40 -7.49 -11.21
C PRO A 54 1.03 -7.57 -12.60
N ARG A 55 0.25 -7.30 -13.64
CA ARG A 55 0.74 -7.26 -15.03
C ARG A 55 1.90 -6.27 -15.21
N ASN A 56 1.96 -5.23 -14.38
CA ASN A 56 3.07 -4.29 -14.29
C ASN A 56 3.31 -3.84 -12.82
N PRO A 57 4.33 -4.38 -12.12
CA PRO A 57 4.54 -4.18 -10.69
C PRO A 57 4.90 -2.74 -10.32
N GLY A 58 5.69 -2.05 -11.15
CA GLY A 58 6.09 -0.65 -10.88
C GLY A 58 4.89 0.30 -10.95
N ASN A 59 4.01 0.10 -11.92
CA ASN A 59 2.78 0.89 -12.02
C ASN A 59 1.81 0.60 -10.86
N HIS A 60 1.81 -0.63 -10.36
CA HIS A 60 0.98 -1.00 -9.21
C HIS A 60 1.51 -0.37 -7.91
N ALA A 61 2.83 -0.37 -7.70
CA ALA A 61 3.47 0.33 -6.57
C ALA A 61 3.21 1.85 -6.64
N LYS A 62 3.29 2.44 -7.83
CA LYS A 62 2.92 3.84 -8.03
C LYS A 62 1.47 4.12 -7.66
N GLY A 63 0.54 3.26 -8.09
CA GLY A 63 -0.88 3.38 -7.75
C GLY A 63 -1.15 3.32 -6.23
N ILE A 64 -0.42 2.46 -5.49
CA ILE A 64 -0.48 2.44 -4.02
C ILE A 64 -0.02 3.79 -3.46
N LEU A 65 1.10 4.33 -3.95
CA LEU A 65 1.63 5.62 -3.48
C LEU A 65 0.70 6.79 -3.80
N GLU A 66 0.07 6.79 -4.98
CA GLU A 66 -0.91 7.80 -5.40
C GLU A 66 -2.16 7.73 -4.52
N TRP A 67 -2.70 6.53 -4.28
CA TRP A 67 -3.82 6.32 -3.36
C TRP A 67 -3.47 6.78 -1.93
N VAL A 68 -2.28 6.43 -1.44
CA VAL A 68 -1.80 6.86 -0.13
C VAL A 68 -1.63 8.37 -0.06
N ALA A 69 -1.15 9.02 -1.13
CA ALA A 69 -0.99 10.47 -1.17
C ALA A 69 -2.35 11.19 -1.06
N ASP A 70 -3.34 10.72 -1.84
CA ASP A 70 -4.73 11.21 -1.80
C ASP A 70 -5.36 11.07 -0.40
N HIS A 71 -5.13 9.92 0.25
CA HIS A 71 -5.64 9.66 1.59
C HIS A 71 -4.69 10.12 2.71
N SER A 72 -3.53 10.71 2.41
CA SER A 72 -2.54 11.08 3.42
C SER A 72 -2.92 12.28 4.27
N GLU A 73 -3.88 13.06 3.80
CA GLU A 73 -4.47 14.20 4.52
C GLU A 73 -5.65 13.76 5.39
N CYS A 74 -6.22 12.59 5.14
CA CYS A 74 -7.34 12.08 5.92
C CYS A 74 -6.96 11.79 7.38
N GLY A 75 -5.71 11.41 7.66
CA GLY A 75 -5.20 11.25 9.02
C GLY A 75 -4.62 12.52 9.64
N LYS A 76 -4.61 13.65 8.92
CA LYS A 76 -4.06 14.94 9.40
C LYS A 76 -5.13 15.95 9.80
N SER A 77 -6.41 15.58 9.80
CA SER A 77 -7.51 16.47 10.15
C SER A 77 -7.58 16.83 11.65
N GLU A 78 -6.61 16.42 12.48
CA GLU A 78 -6.54 16.73 13.91
C GLU A 78 -5.43 17.73 14.31
N GLU A 79 -4.80 18.46 13.37
CA GLU A 79 -3.80 19.46 13.78
C GLU A 79 -3.70 20.68 12.85
N ILE A 80 -4.77 21.47 12.77
CA ILE A 80 -4.65 22.92 12.56
C ILE A 80 -5.63 23.62 13.50
N SER A 81 -5.11 24.04 14.65
CA SER A 81 -5.76 24.88 15.64
C SER A 81 -5.35 26.34 15.49
#